data_AF-C7J676-F1
#
_entry.id   AF-C7J676-F1
#
_cell.length_a   1.000
_cell.length_b   1.000
_cell.length_c   1.000
_cell.angle_alpha   90.00
_cell.angle_beta   90.00
_cell.angle_gamma   90.00
#
_symmetry.space_group_name_H-M   'P 1'
#
loop_
_entity.id
_entity.type
_entity.pdbx_description
1 polymer ?
#
loop_
_entity_poly.entity_id
_entity_poly.type
_entity_poly.pdbx_seq_one_letter_code
_entity_poly.pdbx_strand_id
1 'polypeptide(L)'
;MLTVEESLVTAGGVEGLVGSPLGLGLGLGLGLPSPFPVSAAGYGVNGRRGGSMSRRESGVVSDGNEIGAPSESAPCPENFPSNGSEWVELLVNEMTTASNMDDAKSRATRVLEAFEKAVVSHVNAQGPHDFQKENAVLKGQMESLTRENTILKRAFAIQHERQDYDAKNQELQDEKQRIAEFQEQVRNLELNNYRLSMLLRQAQQGSSIPGRFNPDVF
;
A
#
# COMPACT_ATOMS: atom_id res chain seq x y z
N MET A 1 31.89 54.74 -2.48
CA MET A 1 30.48 54.78 -2.90
C MET A 1 29.76 53.73 -2.05
N LEU A 2 29.61 53.95 -0.75
CA LEU A 2 28.53 54.66 -0.04
C LEU A 2 27.12 54.25 -0.49
N THR A 3 26.42 53.60 0.46
CA THR A 3 24.96 53.63 0.77
C THR A 3 24.03 53.01 -0.30
N VAL A 4 22.94 52.29 0.00
CA VAL A 4 21.85 52.56 0.96
C VAL A 4 21.13 51.22 1.25
N GLU A 5 20.69 51.06 2.50
CA GLU A 5 19.70 50.09 2.96
C GLU A 5 18.32 50.31 2.30
N GLU A 6 17.52 49.27 2.10
CA GLU A 6 16.08 49.46 2.26
C GLU A 6 15.39 48.24 2.85
N SER A 7 14.85 48.48 4.03
CA SER A 7 13.95 47.64 4.81
C SER A 7 12.56 47.69 4.21
N LEU A 8 11.83 46.58 4.25
CA LEU A 8 10.36 46.62 4.31
C LEU A 8 9.85 45.52 5.23
N VAL A 9 9.76 45.92 6.50
CA VAL A 9 8.80 45.46 7.49
C VAL A 9 7.39 45.67 6.94
N THR A 10 6.52 44.68 7.07
CA THR A 10 5.09 44.94 7.24
C THR A 10 4.55 44.00 8.31
N ALA A 11 4.29 44.61 9.45
CA ALA A 11 3.54 44.08 10.58
C ALA A 11 2.04 44.30 10.37
N GLY A 12 1.23 43.46 11.01
CA GLY A 12 -0.12 43.82 11.45
C GLY A 12 -1.19 42.79 11.11
N GLY A 13 -1.84 42.23 12.15
CA GLY A 13 -3.14 41.58 11.98
C GLY A 13 -3.49 40.48 12.98
N VAL A 14 -3.46 40.79 14.27
CA VAL A 14 -4.01 39.99 15.37
C VAL A 14 -5.54 40.10 15.40
N GLU A 15 -6.26 38.97 15.34
CA GLU A 15 -7.55 38.68 16.03
C GLU A 15 -7.65 37.13 16.09
N GLY A 16 -7.91 36.43 17.20
CA GLY A 16 -8.61 36.82 18.41
C GLY A 16 -9.99 36.17 18.49
N LEU A 17 -10.12 34.83 18.38
CA LEU A 17 -11.37 34.13 18.69
C LEU A 17 -11.14 32.88 19.55
N VAL A 18 -11.37 33.10 20.83
CA VAL A 18 -11.61 32.13 21.90
C VAL A 18 -12.93 31.40 21.64
N GLY A 19 -12.98 30.07 21.81
CA GLY A 19 -14.26 29.35 21.74
C GLY A 19 -14.23 27.82 21.75
N SER A 20 -13.80 27.24 22.89
CA SER A 20 -14.26 25.95 23.48
C SER A 20 -13.98 24.58 22.80
N PRO A 21 -13.51 23.58 23.58
CA PRO A 21 -13.40 22.19 23.17
C PRO A 21 -14.60 21.35 23.64
N LEU A 22 -15.20 20.60 22.71
CA LEU A 22 -15.99 19.40 22.98
C LEU A 22 -15.37 18.34 22.05
N GLY A 23 -14.69 17.28 22.52
CA GLY A 23 -15.11 16.39 23.56
C GLY A 23 -15.90 15.23 22.94
N LEU A 24 -15.26 14.40 22.11
CA LEU A 24 -15.72 13.04 21.80
C LEU A 24 -14.52 12.13 21.57
N GLY A 25 -14.23 11.32 22.59
CA GLY A 25 -13.31 10.20 22.48
C GLY A 25 -13.91 9.11 21.61
N LEU A 26 -13.12 8.65 20.62
CA LEU A 26 -13.31 7.35 20.00
C LEU A 26 -12.03 6.56 20.26
N GLY A 27 -12.03 5.85 21.39
CA GLY A 27 -11.05 4.82 21.68
C GLY A 27 -11.31 3.62 20.76
N LEU A 28 -10.62 3.58 19.63
CA LEU A 28 -10.49 2.36 18.83
C LEU A 28 -9.34 1.53 19.43
N GLY A 29 -9.69 0.67 20.39
CA GLY A 29 -8.82 -0.37 20.89
C GLY A 29 -8.55 -1.40 19.80
N LEU A 30 -7.43 -1.24 19.09
CA LEU A 30 -6.88 -2.29 18.24
C LEU A 30 -6.15 -3.29 19.15
N GLY A 31 -6.90 -4.30 19.60
CA GLY A 31 -6.35 -5.46 20.30
C GLY A 31 -5.38 -6.21 19.41
N LEU A 32 -4.13 -6.34 19.87
CA LEU A 32 -3.15 -7.28 19.32
C LEU A 32 -3.70 -8.71 19.43
N PRO A 33 -3.59 -9.56 18.40
CA PRO A 33 -3.86 -10.98 18.53
C PRO A 33 -2.66 -11.72 19.18
N SER A 34 -2.93 -12.46 20.25
CA SER A 34 -1.98 -13.36 20.92
C SER A 34 -1.74 -14.65 20.10
N PRO A 35 -0.56 -15.29 20.20
CA PRO A 35 -0.22 -16.48 19.41
C PRO A 35 -0.28 -17.77 20.25
N PHE A 36 -1.26 -18.65 20.04
CA PHE A 36 -1.15 -20.08 20.40
C PHE A 36 -2.01 -20.97 19.48
N PRO A 37 -1.57 -22.23 19.20
CA PRO A 37 -2.21 -23.11 18.22
C PRO A 37 -3.30 -23.99 18.85
N VAL A 38 -4.43 -24.16 18.16
CA VAL A 38 -5.44 -25.17 18.53
C VAL A 38 -5.32 -26.37 17.59
N SER A 39 -4.86 -27.47 18.17
CA SER A 39 -4.92 -28.83 17.63
C SER A 39 -6.34 -29.37 17.81
N ALA A 40 -6.91 -29.96 16.77
CA ALA A 40 -8.13 -30.77 16.88
C ALA A 40 -8.01 -32.01 15.98
N ALA A 41 -7.85 -33.15 16.64
CA ALA A 41 -7.90 -34.48 16.06
C ALA A 41 -9.36 -34.95 15.93
N GLY A 42 -9.64 -35.59 14.79
CA GLY A 42 -10.37 -36.86 14.69
C GLY A 42 -11.87 -36.89 14.97
N TYR A 43 -12.65 -37.19 13.93
CA TYR A 43 -13.68 -38.24 13.97
C TYR A 43 -13.77 -38.91 12.60
N GLY A 44 -13.51 -40.22 12.56
CA GLY A 44 -13.86 -41.07 11.43
C GLY A 44 -15.26 -41.69 11.60
N VAL A 45 -15.80 -42.28 10.54
CA VAL A 45 -16.45 -43.61 10.50
C VAL A 45 -17.02 -43.91 9.09
N ASN A 46 -16.41 -44.93 8.47
CA ASN A 46 -16.91 -46.06 7.67
C ASN A 46 -17.91 -45.92 6.49
N GLY A 47 -17.60 -46.69 5.41
CA GLY A 47 -18.59 -47.15 4.43
C GLY A 47 -18.08 -48.04 3.27
N ARG A 48 -17.48 -49.21 3.58
CA ARG A 48 -17.46 -50.52 2.86
C ARG A 48 -18.06 -50.70 1.43
N ARG A 49 -17.26 -51.40 0.58
CA ARG A 49 -17.48 -52.77 -0.02
C ARG A 49 -17.87 -52.92 -1.52
N GLY A 50 -17.01 -53.65 -2.26
CA GLY A 50 -17.32 -54.63 -3.35
C GLY A 50 -17.59 -54.06 -4.74
N GLY A 51 -17.17 -54.64 -5.88
CA GLY A 51 -16.46 -55.89 -6.18
C GLY A 51 -16.44 -56.14 -7.71
N SER A 52 -15.63 -57.13 -8.11
CA SER A 52 -15.74 -58.00 -9.30
C SER A 52 -15.21 -57.58 -10.68
N MET A 53 -14.26 -58.40 -11.14
CA MET A 53 -13.82 -58.64 -12.51
C MET A 53 -14.88 -59.35 -13.38
N SER A 54 -14.83 -59.11 -14.69
CA SER A 54 -15.25 -60.04 -15.76
C SER A 54 -14.79 -59.45 -17.12
N ARG A 55 -14.56 -60.14 -18.24
CA ARG A 55 -13.90 -61.40 -18.64
C ARG A 55 -13.99 -61.42 -20.19
N ARG A 56 -12.98 -61.99 -20.87
CA ARG A 56 -12.94 -62.59 -22.25
C ARG A 56 -12.77 -61.69 -23.49
N GLU A 57 -11.59 -61.85 -24.10
CA GLU A 57 -11.26 -62.33 -25.46
C GLU A 57 -12.30 -62.27 -26.61
N SER A 58 -11.88 -61.76 -27.77
CA SER A 58 -11.96 -62.48 -29.06
C SER A 58 -11.06 -61.83 -30.12
N GLY A 59 -10.34 -62.64 -30.89
CA GLY A 59 -9.45 -62.20 -31.97
C GLY A 59 -10.07 -62.36 -33.36
N VAL A 60 -9.47 -61.70 -34.36
CA VAL A 60 -9.52 -62.12 -35.77
C VAL A 60 -8.26 -61.62 -36.50
N VAL A 61 -7.71 -62.47 -37.35
CA VAL A 61 -6.54 -62.29 -38.23
C VAL A 61 -7.01 -62.29 -39.70
N SER A 62 -6.18 -61.70 -40.59
CA SER A 62 -6.17 -61.72 -42.08
C SER A 62 -6.43 -60.35 -42.69
N ASP A 63 -5.80 -59.88 -43.77
CA ASP A 63 -4.56 -60.21 -44.51
C ASP A 63 -4.34 -59.04 -45.50
N GLY A 64 -3.14 -58.89 -46.05
CA GLY A 64 -2.68 -57.67 -46.74
C GLY A 64 -3.02 -57.45 -48.23
N ASN A 65 -2.40 -56.38 -48.76
CA ASN A 65 -2.02 -56.09 -50.17
C ASN A 65 -3.16 -55.83 -51.19
N GLU A 66 -3.16 -54.89 -52.16
CA GLU A 66 -2.29 -53.81 -52.65
C GLU A 66 -3.03 -53.09 -53.82
N ILE A 67 -2.60 -51.86 -54.13
CA ILE A 67 -2.63 -51.13 -55.43
C ILE A 67 -3.99 -50.64 -56.01
N GLY A 68 -4.06 -49.32 -56.24
CA GLY A 68 -4.90 -48.74 -57.32
C GLY A 68 -5.28 -47.26 -57.14
N ALA A 69 -4.43 -46.36 -57.64
CA ALA A 69 -4.52 -44.89 -57.78
C ALA A 69 -5.88 -44.27 -58.22
N PRO A 70 -6.10 -42.92 -58.25
CA PRO A 70 -5.13 -41.82 -58.12
C PRO A 70 -5.45 -40.71 -57.11
N SER A 71 -4.36 -40.11 -56.61
CA SER A 71 -4.33 -38.85 -55.86
C SER A 71 -5.09 -37.74 -56.58
N GLU A 72 -6.20 -37.31 -55.97
CA GLU A 72 -6.76 -35.99 -56.21
C GLU A 72 -6.20 -35.09 -55.11
N SER A 73 -5.43 -34.10 -55.55
CA SER A 73 -4.63 -33.18 -54.73
C SER A 73 -5.44 -32.56 -53.60
N ALA A 74 -5.26 -33.09 -52.39
CA ALA A 74 -5.54 -32.36 -51.17
C ALA A 74 -4.57 -31.16 -51.12
N PRO A 75 -5.06 -29.91 -50.98
CA PRO A 75 -4.18 -28.79 -50.73
C PRO A 75 -3.43 -29.05 -49.43
N CYS A 76 -2.10 -29.05 -49.49
CA CYS A 76 -1.20 -29.20 -48.34
C CYS A 76 -1.54 -28.12 -47.29
N PRO A 77 -1.82 -28.48 -46.03
CA PRO A 77 -2.22 -27.52 -45.01
C PRO A 77 -0.99 -26.98 -44.26
N GLU A 78 -0.15 -26.19 -44.93
CA GLU A 78 1.08 -25.67 -44.28
C GLU A 78 1.24 -24.16 -44.29
N ASN A 79 0.20 -23.40 -44.65
CA ASN A 79 0.11 -21.98 -44.28
C ASN A 79 -1.35 -21.60 -44.06
N PHE A 80 -1.81 -21.72 -42.82
CA PHE A 80 -3.14 -21.25 -42.47
C PHE A 80 -3.17 -19.71 -42.46
N PRO A 81 -4.24 -19.09 -42.99
CA PRO A 81 -4.38 -17.64 -42.98
C PRO A 81 -4.28 -17.08 -41.56
N SER A 82 -3.56 -15.98 -41.39
CA SER A 82 -3.28 -15.38 -40.08
C SER A 82 -4.26 -14.27 -39.72
N ASN A 83 -4.98 -13.72 -40.69
CA ASN A 83 -5.91 -12.62 -40.48
C ASN A 83 -7.30 -12.89 -41.09
N GLY A 84 -8.34 -12.23 -40.56
CA GLY A 84 -9.73 -12.47 -40.95
C GLY A 84 -10.02 -12.21 -42.43
N SER A 85 -9.33 -11.24 -43.05
CA SER A 85 -9.46 -10.95 -44.49
C SER A 85 -8.99 -12.10 -45.38
N GLU A 86 -7.88 -12.75 -45.00
CA GLU A 86 -7.31 -13.86 -45.77
C GLU A 86 -8.20 -15.11 -45.67
N TRP A 87 -8.86 -15.35 -44.53
CA TRP A 87 -9.88 -16.40 -44.38
C TRP A 87 -11.10 -16.15 -45.27
N VAL A 88 -11.54 -14.90 -45.39
CA VAL A 88 -12.66 -14.51 -46.27
C VAL A 88 -12.28 -14.68 -47.73
N GLU A 89 -11.08 -14.25 -48.13
CA GLU A 89 -10.59 -14.42 -49.50
C GLU A 89 -10.46 -15.90 -49.89
N LEU A 90 -9.92 -16.73 -48.98
CA LEU A 90 -9.81 -18.18 -49.20
C LEU A 90 -11.18 -18.85 -49.31
N LEU A 91 -12.14 -18.46 -48.47
CA LEU A 91 -13.51 -18.96 -48.54
C LEU A 91 -14.19 -18.59 -49.87
N VAL A 92 -14.11 -17.31 -50.26
CA VAL A 92 -14.71 -16.83 -51.51
C VAL A 92 -14.04 -17.50 -52.71
N ASN A 93 -12.71 -17.60 -52.72
CA ASN A 93 -11.96 -18.26 -53.78
C ASN A 93 -12.41 -19.73 -53.93
N GLU A 94 -12.41 -20.51 -52.84
CA GLU A 94 -12.85 -21.91 -52.85
C GLU A 94 -14.29 -22.08 -53.35
N MET A 95 -15.23 -21.22 -52.92
CA MET A 95 -16.61 -21.27 -53.40
C MET A 95 -16.76 -20.87 -54.87
N THR A 96 -15.98 -19.89 -55.35
CA THR A 96 -16.04 -19.44 -56.76
C THR A 96 -15.47 -20.48 -57.73
N THR A 97 -14.59 -21.35 -57.26
CA THR A 97 -14.05 -22.48 -58.03
C THR A 97 -14.94 -23.73 -58.02
N ALA A 98 -16.04 -23.72 -57.25
CA ALA A 98 -16.91 -24.87 -57.12
C ALA A 98 -17.71 -25.15 -58.40
N SER A 99 -17.92 -26.44 -58.69
CA SER A 99 -18.62 -26.87 -59.90
C SER A 99 -20.14 -26.77 -59.79
N ASN A 100 -20.68 -26.78 -58.57
CA ASN A 100 -22.10 -26.65 -58.27
C ASN A 100 -22.31 -26.18 -56.82
N MET A 101 -23.58 -25.92 -56.46
CA MET A 101 -23.95 -25.41 -55.14
C MET A 101 -23.61 -26.38 -53.99
N ASP A 102 -23.65 -27.69 -54.22
CA ASP A 102 -23.36 -28.69 -53.19
C ASP A 102 -21.85 -28.78 -52.92
N ASP A 103 -21.04 -28.74 -53.98
CA ASP A 103 -19.58 -28.63 -53.92
C ASP A 103 -19.14 -27.34 -53.22
N ALA A 104 -19.79 -26.20 -53.53
CA ALA A 104 -19.51 -24.92 -52.85
C ALA A 104 -19.78 -25.00 -51.33
N LYS A 105 -20.88 -25.65 -50.93
CA LYS A 105 -21.21 -25.86 -49.51
C LYS A 105 -20.21 -26.79 -48.82
N SER A 106 -19.82 -27.87 -49.48
CA SER A 106 -18.81 -28.80 -48.96
C SER A 106 -17.47 -28.09 -48.72
N ARG A 107 -17.02 -27.30 -49.71
CA ARG A 107 -15.81 -26.47 -49.60
C ARG A 107 -15.91 -25.42 -48.51
N ALA A 108 -17.01 -24.69 -48.44
CA ALA A 108 -17.24 -23.69 -47.39
C ALA A 108 -17.21 -24.31 -45.99
N THR A 109 -17.84 -25.48 -45.82
CA THR A 109 -17.84 -26.22 -44.55
C THR A 109 -16.41 -26.60 -44.16
N ARG A 110 -15.62 -27.13 -45.09
CA ARG A 110 -14.21 -27.48 -44.84
C ARG A 110 -13.36 -26.28 -44.45
N VAL A 111 -13.55 -25.12 -45.10
CA VAL A 111 -12.82 -23.89 -44.76
C VAL A 111 -13.21 -23.38 -43.37
N LEU A 112 -14.50 -23.39 -43.03
CA LEU A 112 -14.98 -22.95 -41.71
C LEU A 112 -14.54 -23.90 -40.58
N GLU A 113 -14.51 -25.21 -40.81
CA GLU A 113 -13.96 -26.17 -39.86
C GLU A 113 -12.45 -25.96 -39.63
N ALA A 114 -11.71 -25.63 -40.69
CA ALA A 114 -10.29 -25.29 -40.58
C ALA A 114 -10.09 -23.98 -39.80
N PHE A 115 -10.94 -22.97 -40.03
CA PHE A 115 -10.95 -21.72 -39.28
C PHE A 115 -11.25 -21.94 -37.79
N GLU A 116 -12.27 -22.73 -37.46
CA GLU A 116 -12.61 -23.06 -36.07
C GLU A 116 -11.43 -23.73 -35.36
N LYS A 117 -10.79 -24.72 -35.99
CA LYS A 117 -9.59 -25.37 -35.44
C LYS A 117 -8.44 -24.40 -35.22
N ALA A 118 -8.22 -23.47 -36.15
CA ALA A 118 -7.20 -22.43 -36.03
C ALA A 118 -7.50 -21.47 -34.86
N VAL A 119 -8.74 -21.02 -34.71
CA VAL A 119 -9.18 -20.16 -33.61
C VAL A 119 -9.05 -20.86 -32.27
N VAL A 120 -9.51 -22.11 -32.15
CA VAL A 120 -9.40 -22.90 -30.92
C VAL A 120 -7.93 -23.10 -30.55
N SER A 121 -7.07 -23.42 -31.52
CA SER A 121 -5.63 -23.54 -31.29
C SER A 121 -5.01 -22.24 -30.80
N HIS A 122 -5.32 -21.11 -31.45
CA HIS A 122 -4.83 -19.79 -31.09
C HIS A 122 -5.27 -19.37 -29.68
N VAL A 123 -6.56 -19.53 -29.35
CA VAL A 123 -7.10 -19.21 -28.02
C VAL A 123 -6.46 -20.08 -26.94
N ASN A 124 -6.29 -21.37 -27.20
CA ASN A 124 -5.64 -22.29 -26.25
C ASN A 124 -4.15 -22.00 -26.05
N ALA A 125 -3.45 -21.57 -27.10
CA ALA A 125 -2.02 -21.24 -27.03
C ALA A 125 -1.76 -19.87 -26.37
N GLN A 126 -2.56 -18.85 -26.72
CA GLN A 126 -2.25 -17.45 -26.43
C GLN A 126 -3.06 -16.89 -25.24
N GLY A 127 -4.34 -17.27 -25.13
CA GLY A 127 -5.27 -16.72 -24.12
C GLY A 127 -4.81 -16.93 -22.67
N PRO A 128 -4.46 -18.16 -22.26
CA PRO A 128 -3.94 -18.41 -20.91
C PRO A 128 -2.59 -17.75 -20.66
N HIS A 129 -1.71 -17.71 -21.66
CA HIS A 129 -0.35 -17.18 -21.51
C HIS A 129 -0.35 -15.66 -21.32
N ASP A 130 -1.09 -14.92 -22.15
CA ASP A 130 -1.14 -13.46 -22.07
C ASP A 130 -1.81 -12.99 -20.77
N PHE A 131 -2.91 -13.65 -20.37
CA PHE A 131 -3.55 -13.39 -19.09
C PHE A 131 -2.64 -13.69 -17.90
N GLN A 132 -1.91 -14.81 -17.93
CA GLN A 132 -0.95 -15.15 -16.87
C GLN A 132 0.19 -14.14 -16.79
N LYS A 133 0.71 -13.67 -17.93
CA LYS A 133 1.76 -12.65 -17.99
C LYS A 133 1.28 -11.32 -17.41
N GLU A 134 0.11 -10.85 -17.80
CA GLU A 134 -0.48 -9.63 -17.24
C GLU A 134 -0.73 -9.77 -15.74
N ASN A 135 -1.27 -10.91 -15.30
CA ASN A 135 -1.49 -11.20 -13.88
C ASN A 135 -0.20 -11.17 -13.06
N ALA A 136 0.90 -11.72 -13.61
CA ALA A 136 2.21 -11.69 -12.98
C ALA A 136 2.77 -10.26 -12.86
N VAL A 137 2.60 -9.44 -13.90
CA VAL A 137 3.00 -8.02 -13.87
C VAL A 137 2.20 -7.24 -12.82
N LEU A 138 0.88 -7.39 -12.80
CA LEU A 138 -0.01 -6.73 -11.83
C LEU A 138 0.32 -7.14 -10.40
N LYS A 139 0.57 -8.43 -10.15
CA LYS A 139 1.02 -8.92 -8.84
C LYS A 139 2.34 -8.29 -8.43
N GLY A 140 3.33 -8.24 -9.32
CA GLY A 140 4.61 -7.61 -9.04
C GLY A 140 4.48 -6.12 -8.71
N GLN A 141 3.62 -5.39 -9.42
CA GLN A 141 3.31 -3.98 -9.10
C GLN A 141 2.65 -3.83 -7.73
N MET A 142 1.65 -4.67 -7.42
CA MET A 142 0.98 -4.64 -6.13
C MET A 142 1.93 -4.94 -4.96
N GLU A 143 2.85 -5.89 -5.13
CA GLU A 143 3.90 -6.19 -4.15
C GLU A 143 4.89 -5.01 -4.00
N SER A 144 5.26 -4.33 -5.08
CA SER A 144 6.09 -3.12 -5.02
C SER A 144 5.40 -2.01 -4.22
N LEU A 145 4.16 -1.70 -4.56
CA LEU A 145 3.37 -0.69 -3.87
C LEU A 145 3.17 -1.02 -2.38
N THR A 146 3.00 -2.30 -2.05
CA THR A 146 2.89 -2.75 -0.66
C THR A 146 4.20 -2.52 0.12
N ARG A 147 5.35 -2.79 -0.51
CA ARG A 147 6.66 -2.51 0.08
C ARG A 147 6.87 -1.01 0.27
N GLU A 148 6.57 -0.20 -0.74
CA GLU A 148 6.66 1.26 -0.66
C GLU A 148 5.75 1.83 0.43
N ASN A 149 4.51 1.37 0.51
CA ASN A 149 3.58 1.79 1.57
C ASN A 149 4.12 1.47 2.97
N THR A 150 4.80 0.32 3.12
CA THR A 150 5.44 -0.06 4.39
C THR A 150 6.62 0.85 4.73
N ILE A 151 7.46 1.18 3.75
CA ILE A 151 8.58 2.12 3.93
C ILE A 151 8.06 3.49 4.34
N LEU A 152 7.02 3.99 3.65
CA LEU A 152 6.41 5.28 3.96
C LEU A 152 5.79 5.31 5.37
N LYS A 153 5.06 4.27 5.78
CA LYS A 153 4.52 4.16 7.14
C LYS A 153 5.62 4.19 8.20
N ARG A 154 6.74 3.49 7.97
CA ARG A 154 7.90 3.51 8.87
C ARG A 154 8.56 4.88 8.92
N ALA A 155 8.76 5.51 7.77
CA ALA A 155 9.34 6.84 7.69
C ALA A 155 8.47 7.89 8.42
N PHE A 156 7.15 7.83 8.22
CA PHE A 156 6.20 8.69 8.90
C PHE A 156 6.22 8.49 10.42
N ALA A 157 6.24 7.25 10.90
CA ALA A 157 6.33 6.96 12.33
C ALA A 157 7.62 7.53 12.96
N ILE A 158 8.77 7.38 12.30
CA ILE A 158 10.04 7.94 12.75
C ILE A 158 9.99 9.47 12.77
N GLN A 159 9.39 10.08 11.74
CA GLN A 159 9.27 11.53 11.67
C GLN A 159 8.37 12.08 12.79
N HIS A 160 7.25 11.41 13.05
CA HIS A 160 6.34 11.79 14.13
C HIS A 160 7.03 11.69 15.50
N GLU A 161 7.75 10.59 15.77
CA GLU A 161 8.49 10.41 17.01
C GLU A 161 9.55 11.51 17.22
N ARG A 162 10.25 11.89 16.15
CA ARG A 162 11.23 13.00 16.19
C ARG A 162 10.57 14.33 16.49
N GLN A 163 9.44 14.62 15.85
CA GLN A 163 8.70 15.86 16.08
C GLN A 163 8.23 15.98 17.54
N ASP A 164 7.74 14.89 18.13
CA ASP A 164 7.33 14.86 19.54
C ASP A 164 8.51 15.08 20.49
N TYR A 165 9.66 14.48 20.18
CA TYR A 165 10.89 14.68 20.94
C TYR A 165 11.37 16.14 20.86
N ASP A 166 11.38 16.72 19.66
CA ASP A 166 11.80 18.11 19.44
C ASP A 166 10.88 19.10 20.14
N ALA A 167 9.56 18.87 20.11
CA ALA A 167 8.58 19.68 20.83
C ALA A 167 8.81 19.63 22.36
N LYS A 168 9.00 18.43 22.92
CA LYS A 168 9.33 18.26 24.35
C LYS A 168 10.66 18.90 24.73
N ASN A 169 11.65 18.79 23.85
CA ASN A 169 12.96 19.41 24.08
C ASN A 169 12.85 20.93 24.08
N GLN A 170 12.04 21.54 23.21
CA GLN A 170 11.78 22.98 23.23
C GLN A 170 11.12 23.41 24.54
N GLU A 171 10.07 22.71 24.98
CA GLU A 171 9.40 22.99 26.25
C GLU A 171 10.37 22.90 27.44
N LEU A 172 11.25 21.88 27.43
CA LEU A 172 12.28 21.72 28.45
C LEU A 172 13.28 22.89 28.47
N GLN A 173 13.65 23.45 27.31
CA GLN A 173 14.53 24.62 27.25
C GLN A 173 13.82 25.87 27.80
N ASP A 174 12.56 26.07 27.45
CA ASP A 174 11.76 27.19 27.94
C ASP A 174 11.58 27.12 29.47
N GLU A 175 11.36 25.91 30.00
CA GLU A 175 11.27 25.69 31.45
C GLU A 175 12.60 25.96 32.15
N LYS A 176 13.72 25.47 31.61
CA LYS A 176 15.06 25.77 32.15
C LYS A 176 15.35 27.27 32.19
N GLN A 177 14.94 28.00 31.16
CA GLN A 177 15.10 29.44 31.09
C GLN A 177 14.30 30.13 32.21
N ARG A 178 13.03 29.76 32.42
CA ARG A 178 12.22 30.28 33.53
C ARG A 178 12.81 29.94 34.90
N ILE A 179 13.34 28.73 35.07
CA ILE A 179 14.00 28.34 36.33
C ILE A 179 15.23 29.22 36.58
N ALA A 180 16.05 29.48 35.57
CA ALA A 180 17.21 30.37 35.69
C ALA A 180 16.79 31.79 36.09
N GLU A 181 15.73 32.32 35.48
CA GLU A 181 15.17 33.63 35.83
C GLU A 181 14.68 33.69 37.28
N PHE A 182 13.94 32.68 37.75
CA PHE A 182 13.51 32.63 39.15
C PHE A 182 14.68 32.50 40.13
N GLN A 183 15.70 31.72 39.78
CA GLN A 183 16.92 31.63 40.60
C GLN A 183 17.63 32.97 40.73
N GLU A 184 17.69 33.76 39.65
CA GLU A 184 18.27 35.11 39.70
C GLU A 184 17.41 36.07 40.55
N GLN A 185 16.09 36.01 40.42
CA GLN A 185 15.18 36.80 41.25
C GLN A 185 15.37 36.51 42.74
N VAL A 186 15.47 35.24 43.13
CA VAL A 186 15.74 34.83 44.52
C VAL A 186 17.06 35.41 45.00
N ARG A 187 18.14 35.26 44.22
CA ARG A 187 19.46 35.81 44.58
C ARG A 187 19.43 37.33 44.77
N ASN A 188 18.69 38.06 43.93
CA ASN A 188 18.55 39.51 44.04
C ASN A 188 17.79 39.89 45.32
N LEU A 189 16.70 39.18 45.64
CA LEU A 189 15.94 39.39 46.88
C LEU A 189 16.79 39.09 48.12
N GLU A 190 17.59 38.03 48.11
CA GLU A 190 18.52 37.70 49.19
C GLU A 190 19.55 38.81 49.42
N LEU A 191 20.16 39.32 48.34
CA LEU A 191 21.10 40.45 48.40
C LEU A 191 20.44 41.72 48.94
N ASN A 192 19.22 42.02 48.49
CA ASN A 192 18.47 43.18 49.00
C ASN A 192 18.14 43.04 50.48
N ASN A 193 17.68 41.87 50.91
CA ASN A 193 17.36 41.60 52.31
C ASN A 193 18.62 41.74 53.19
N TYR A 194 19.75 41.21 52.74
CA TYR A 194 21.03 41.37 53.43
C TYR A 194 21.43 42.86 53.56
N ARG A 195 21.36 43.63 52.46
CA ARG A 195 21.64 45.07 52.46
C ARG A 195 20.76 45.82 53.46
N LEU A 196 19.45 45.56 53.44
CA LEU A 196 18.50 46.19 54.36
C LEU A 196 18.80 45.84 55.82
N SER A 197 19.09 44.56 56.11
CA SER A 197 19.45 44.09 57.45
C SER A 197 20.73 44.75 57.97
N MET A 198 21.74 44.90 57.10
CA MET A 198 22.98 45.62 57.41
C MET A 198 22.74 47.11 57.71
N LEU A 199 21.95 47.80 56.88
CA LEU A 199 21.59 49.20 57.07
C LEU A 199 20.81 49.41 58.38
N LEU A 200 19.88 48.51 58.69
CA LEU A 200 19.10 48.56 59.94
C LEU A 200 20.03 48.44 61.17
N ARG A 201 20.96 47.49 61.16
CA ARG A 201 21.94 47.33 62.25
C ARG A 201 22.83 48.57 62.41
N GLN A 202 23.26 49.17 61.31
CA GLN A 202 24.08 50.38 61.34
C GLN A 202 23.30 51.58 61.93
N ALA A 203 22.03 51.75 61.55
CA ALA A 203 21.17 52.80 62.11
C ALA A 203 20.97 52.63 63.63
N GLN A 204 20.82 51.39 64.10
CA GLN A 204 20.69 51.08 65.53
C GLN A 204 21.99 51.31 66.34
N GLN A 205 23.15 51.09 65.72
CA GLN A 205 24.46 51.29 66.39
C GLN A 205 24.89 52.76 66.39
N GLY A 206 24.49 53.55 65.39
CA GLY A 206 24.74 54.99 65.33
C GLY A 206 23.79 55.84 66.16
N SER A 207 22.66 55.29 66.63
CA SER A 207 21.72 56.00 67.50
C SER A 207 22.14 55.88 68.97
N SER A 208 23.07 56.72 69.42
CA SER A 208 23.27 57.01 70.84
C SER A 208 22.24 58.06 71.31
N ILE A 209 20.94 57.77 71.16
CA ILE A 209 19.87 58.60 71.71
C ILE A 209 19.09 57.75 72.73
N PRO A 210 19.19 58.06 74.04
CA PRO A 210 18.48 57.36 75.08
C PRO A 210 16.97 57.58 74.94
N GLY A 211 16.22 56.48 74.91
CA GLY A 211 14.81 56.39 75.31
C GLY A 211 13.88 57.49 74.82
N ARG A 212 13.09 57.19 73.78
CA ARG A 212 11.73 57.73 73.63
C ARG A 212 10.95 56.85 72.65
N PHE A 213 10.53 55.70 73.16
CA PHE A 213 9.29 55.10 72.68
C PHE A 213 8.15 55.97 73.22
N ASN A 214 7.28 56.47 72.35
CA ASN A 214 5.97 56.95 72.77
C ASN A 214 5.08 55.73 72.95
N PRO A 215 4.66 55.36 74.17
CA PRO A 215 3.49 54.51 74.33
C PRO A 215 2.26 55.35 73.98
N ASP A 216 1.22 54.70 73.49
CA ASP A 216 -0.06 55.28 73.06
C ASP A 216 -0.08 55.89 71.66
N VAL A 217 -0.15 54.99 70.67
CA VAL A 217 -1.12 55.17 69.59
C VAL A 217 -1.86 53.82 69.46
N PHE A 218 -3.15 53.85 69.83
CA PHE A 218 -4.13 52.77 69.70
C PHE A 218 -4.43 52.42 68.25
#